data_AF-A0A922SN70-F1
#
_entry.id   AF-A0A922SN70-F1
#
_cell.length_a   1.000
_cell.length_b   1.000
_cell.length_c   1.000
_cell.angle_alpha   90.00
_cell.angle_beta   90.00
_cell.angle_gamma   90.00
#
_symmetry.space_group_name_H-M   'P 1'
#
loop_
_entity.id
_entity.type
_entity.pdbx_description
1 polymer ?
#
loop_
_entity_poly.entity_id
_entity_poly.type
_entity_poly.pdbx_seq_one_letter_code
_entity_poly.pdbx_strand_id
1 'polypeptide(L)'
;MTLSNVVQALIALSILFTYPLQFYVPVAITWPTIQKKFAATNPIAKELGYRALLVLLTFVLAESIPELGLFISLVGAVSSTALALMFPPLIELVSTSQKPGGIPKHMLLKDGFIILLGLFIFVTGTYESVVSIVRAFQV
;
A
#
# COMPACT_ATOMS: atom_id res chain seq x y z
N MET A 1 -6.58 30.35 16.73
CA MET A 1 -7.61 29.99 15.73
C MET A 1 -7.17 30.29 14.30
N THR A 2 -6.67 31.50 13.99
CA THR A 2 -6.23 31.87 12.62
C THR A 2 -5.09 30.98 12.08
N LEU A 3 -4.05 30.68 12.88
CA LEU A 3 -2.94 29.81 12.45
C LEU A 3 -3.39 28.38 12.11
N SER A 4 -4.31 27.81 12.90
CA SER A 4 -4.86 26.46 12.65
C SER A 4 -5.59 26.37 11.31
N ASN A 5 -6.41 27.38 11.00
CA ASN A 5 -7.15 27.43 9.74
C ASN A 5 -6.21 27.58 8.55
N VAL A 6 -5.15 28.39 8.69
CA VAL A 6 -4.12 28.53 7.65
C VAL A 6 -3.40 27.20 7.41
N VAL A 7 -3.01 26.48 8.47
CA VAL A 7 -2.37 25.16 8.35
C VAL A 7 -3.31 24.15 7.68
N GLN A 8 -4.58 24.11 8.07
CA GLN A 8 -5.57 23.23 7.43
C GLN A 8 -5.76 23.55 5.94
N ALA A 9 -5.81 24.84 5.57
CA ALA A 9 -5.90 25.24 4.17
C ALA A 9 -4.66 24.84 3.37
N LEU A 10 -3.46 25.00 3.93
CA LEU A 10 -2.22 24.58 3.29
C LEU A 10 -2.13 23.05 3.14
N ILE A 11 -2.56 22.28 4.14
CA ILE A 11 -2.62 20.82 4.06
C ILE A 11 -3.62 20.38 2.98
N ALA A 12 -4.83 20.98 2.95
CA ALA A 12 -5.82 20.68 1.94
C ALA A 12 -5.31 20.99 0.52
N LEU A 13 -4.63 22.13 0.34
CA LEU A 13 -4.02 22.52 -0.92
C LEU A 13 -2.90 21.55 -1.33
N SER A 14 -2.06 21.13 -0.38
CA SER A 14 -1.01 20.14 -0.61
C SER A 14 -1.57 18.78 -1.05
N ILE A 15 -2.61 18.29 -0.37
CA ILE A 15 -3.28 17.03 -0.73
C ILE A 15 -3.92 17.14 -2.12
N LEU A 16 -4.57 18.27 -2.43
CA LEU A 16 -5.17 18.52 -3.75
C LEU A 16 -4.15 18.37 -4.89
N PHE A 17 -2.94 18.91 -4.71
CA PHE A 17 -1.87 18.78 -5.71
C PHE A 17 -1.20 17.41 -5.72
N THR A 18 -1.10 16.74 -4.57
CA THR A 18 -0.37 15.48 -4.44
C THR A 18 -1.21 14.27 -4.83
N TYR A 19 -2.53 14.33 -4.67
CA TYR A 19 -3.44 13.21 -4.93
C TYR A 19 -3.36 12.67 -6.38
N PRO A 20 -3.39 13.50 -7.45
CA PRO A 20 -3.23 13.00 -8.82
C PRO A 20 -1.87 12.32 -9.06
N LEU A 21 -0.81 12.81 -8.41
CA LEU A 21 0.54 12.27 -8.55
C LEU A 21 0.68 10.90 -7.88
N GLN A 22 0.12 10.73 -6.67
CA GLN A 22 0.14 9.45 -5.97
C GLN A 22 -0.63 8.37 -6.74
N PHE A 23 -1.71 8.76 -7.43
CA PHE A 23 -2.55 7.85 -8.20
C PHE A 23 -1.96 7.45 -9.57
N TYR A 24 -1.01 8.22 -10.09
CA TYR A 24 -0.35 7.93 -11.35
C TYR A 24 0.39 6.59 -11.33
N VAL A 25 1.12 6.29 -10.26
CA VAL A 25 1.96 5.08 -10.16
C VAL A 25 1.11 3.79 -10.16
N PRO A 26 0.08 3.64 -9.29
CA PRO A 26 -0.80 2.47 -9.34
C PRO A 26 -1.46 2.28 -10.71
N VAL A 27 -2.01 3.35 -11.30
CA VAL A 27 -2.68 3.27 -12.61
C VAL A 27 -1.72 2.87 -13.71
N ALA A 28 -0.50 3.43 -13.76
CA ALA A 28 0.50 3.08 -14.76
C ALA A 28 0.92 1.60 -14.68
N ILE A 29 0.92 1.01 -13.49
CA ILE A 29 1.27 -0.40 -13.27
C ILE A 29 0.09 -1.33 -13.56
N THR A 30 -1.13 -1.01 -13.09
CA THR A 30 -2.30 -1.89 -13.21
C THR A 30 -2.99 -1.82 -14.58
N TRP A 31 -3.02 -0.64 -15.20
CA TRP A 31 -3.69 -0.41 -16.48
C TRP A 31 -3.27 -1.36 -17.61
N PRO A 32 -1.97 -1.60 -17.91
CA PRO A 32 -1.59 -2.50 -19.00
C PRO A 32 -2.06 -3.95 -18.78
N THR A 33 -2.15 -4.39 -17.52
CA THR A 33 -2.65 -5.74 -17.18
C THR A 33 -4.17 -5.85 -17.42
N ILE A 34 -4.91 -4.79 -17.08
CA ILE A 34 -6.35 -4.70 -17.31
C ILE A 34 -6.64 -4.53 -18.81
N GLN A 35 -5.86 -3.71 -19.51
CA GLN A 35 -5.98 -3.47 -20.94
C GLN A 35 -5.85 -4.77 -21.73
N LYS A 36 -4.85 -5.60 -21.41
CA LYS A 36 -4.67 -6.92 -22.03
C LYS A 36 -5.86 -7.87 -21.83
N LYS A 37 -6.58 -7.76 -20.71
CA LYS A 37 -7.74 -8.63 -20.40
C LYS A 37 -9.08 -8.09 -20.90
N PHE A 38 -9.26 -6.76 -20.94
CA PHE A 38 -10.57 -6.13 -21.09
C PHE A 38 -10.66 -5.07 -22.21
N ALA A 39 -9.56 -4.62 -22.82
CA ALA A 39 -9.56 -3.52 -23.78
C ALA A 39 -9.67 -3.95 -25.25
N ALA A 40 -10.62 -4.84 -25.57
CA ALA A 40 -10.96 -5.18 -26.95
C ALA A 40 -11.73 -4.06 -27.70
N THR A 41 -12.26 -3.06 -26.99
CA THR A 41 -13.10 -1.99 -27.58
C THR A 41 -12.98 -0.72 -26.73
N ASN A 42 -12.77 0.43 -27.37
CA ASN A 42 -12.65 1.78 -26.80
C ASN A 42 -11.72 1.89 -25.56
N PRO A 43 -10.39 1.83 -25.75
CA PRO A 43 -9.44 1.86 -24.64
C PRO A 43 -9.53 3.14 -23.78
N ILE A 44 -9.79 4.29 -24.40
CA ILE A 44 -9.85 5.59 -23.71
C ILE A 44 -11.05 5.66 -22.74
N ALA A 45 -12.23 5.19 -23.17
CA ALA A 45 -13.42 5.20 -22.31
C ALA A 45 -13.28 4.26 -21.11
N LYS A 46 -12.67 3.09 -21.31
CA LYS A 46 -12.38 2.13 -20.24
C LYS A 46 -11.32 2.64 -19.27
N GLU A 47 -10.34 3.39 -19.76
CA GLU A 47 -9.31 4.01 -18.92
C GLU A 47 -9.92 5.06 -17.99
N LEU A 48 -10.76 5.94 -18.54
CA LEU A 48 -11.50 6.93 -17.76
C LEU A 48 -12.43 6.28 -16.74
N GLY A 49 -13.15 5.22 -17.14
CA GLY A 49 -14.00 4.44 -16.23
C GLY A 49 -13.21 3.79 -15.10
N TYR A 50 -12.03 3.23 -15.37
CA TYR A 50 -11.18 2.63 -14.35
C TYR A 50 -10.66 3.68 -13.36
N ARG A 51 -10.19 4.83 -13.86
CA ARG A 51 -9.76 5.94 -13.00
C ARG A 51 -10.90 6.45 -12.13
N ALA A 52 -12.10 6.61 -12.70
CA ALA A 52 -13.28 7.04 -11.96
C ALA A 52 -13.69 6.02 -10.87
N LEU A 53 -13.66 4.73 -11.17
CA LEU A 53 -13.94 3.65 -10.22
C LEU A 53 -12.99 3.69 -9.03
N LEU A 54 -11.69 3.83 -9.30
CA LEU A 54 -10.69 3.89 -8.26
C LEU A 54 -10.86 5.14 -7.37
N VAL A 55 -11.21 6.30 -7.94
CA VAL A 55 -11.54 7.51 -7.15
C VAL A 55 -12.80 7.27 -6.31
N LEU A 56 -13.86 6.68 -6.87
CA LEU A 56 -15.06 6.33 -6.11
C LEU A 56 -14.75 5.40 -4.93
N LEU A 57 -13.87 4.42 -5.13
CA LEU A 57 -13.42 3.54 -4.05
C LEU A 57 -12.74 4.32 -2.92
N THR A 58 -11.92 5.33 -3.24
CA THR A 58 -11.31 6.18 -2.19
C THR A 58 -12.34 7.01 -1.43
N PHE A 59 -13.40 7.48 -2.10
CA PHE A 59 -14.51 8.18 -1.44
C PHE A 59 -15.28 7.27 -0.47
N VAL A 60 -15.61 6.05 -0.88
CA VAL A 60 -16.28 5.07 -0.02
C VAL A 60 -15.42 4.74 1.21
N LEU A 61 -14.11 4.57 1.02
CA LEU A 61 -13.19 4.37 2.14
C LEU A 61 -13.15 5.58 3.07
N ALA A 62 -13.11 6.80 2.53
CA ALA A 62 -13.11 8.03 3.32
C ALA A 62 -14.38 8.18 4.19
N GLU A 63 -15.54 7.77 3.68
CA GLU A 63 -16.79 7.76 4.44
C GLU A 63 -16.82 6.65 5.51
N SER A 64 -16.20 5.50 5.22
CA SER A 64 -16.23 4.33 6.11
C SER A 64 -15.24 4.40 7.28
N ILE A 65 -14.23 5.28 7.23
CA ILE A 65 -13.14 5.33 8.21
C ILE A 65 -13.35 6.49 9.19
N PRO A 66 -13.78 6.23 10.45
CA PRO A 66 -13.97 7.28 11.46
C PRO A 66 -12.63 7.79 12.02
N GLU A 67 -11.60 6.94 12.06
CA GLU A 67 -10.29 7.23 12.66
C GLU A 67 -9.15 7.04 11.64
N LEU A 68 -8.84 8.11 10.90
CA LEU A 68 -7.82 8.08 9.84
C LEU A 68 -6.42 7.70 10.35
N GLY A 69 -6.07 8.09 11.58
CA GLY A 69 -4.76 7.78 12.16
C GLY A 69 -4.53 6.27 12.31
N LEU A 70 -5.55 5.53 12.77
CA LEU A 70 -5.49 4.08 12.92
C LEU A 70 -5.40 3.37 11.57
N PHE A 71 -6.13 3.87 10.57
CA PHE A 71 -6.07 3.33 9.22
C PHE A 71 -4.71 3.57 8.55
N ILE A 72 -4.13 4.77 8.71
CA ILE A 72 -2.77 5.07 8.22
C ILE A 72 -1.76 4.13 8.88
N SER A 73 -1.89 3.87 10.18
CA SER A 73 -1.02 2.92 10.88
C SER A 73 -1.19 1.49 10.37
N LEU A 74 -2.43 1.05 10.11
CA LEU A 74 -2.72 -0.30 9.60
C LEU A 74 -2.12 -0.49 8.20
N VAL A 75 -2.45 0.41 7.26
CA VAL A 75 -1.95 0.36 5.88
C VAL A 75 -0.43 0.51 5.87
N GLY A 76 0.12 1.37 6.72
CA GLY A 76 1.56 1.54 6.90
C GLY A 76 2.25 0.27 7.41
N ALA A 77 1.72 -0.38 8.45
CA ALA A 77 2.27 -1.63 8.98
C ALA A 77 2.25 -2.75 7.94
N VAL A 78 1.14 -2.91 7.21
CA VAL A 78 0.99 -3.93 6.16
C VAL A 78 1.94 -3.64 4.99
N SER A 79 1.89 -2.43 4.43
CA SER A 79 2.65 -2.08 3.23
C SER A 79 4.14 -1.92 3.48
N SER A 80 4.54 -1.27 4.59
CA SER A 80 5.95 -1.10 4.95
C SER A 80 6.62 -2.44 5.20
N THR A 81 5.95 -3.36 5.89
CA THR A 81 6.51 -4.69 6.14
C THR A 81 6.68 -5.49 4.85
N ALA A 82 5.67 -5.44 3.97
CA ALA A 82 5.75 -6.10 2.66
C ALA A 82 6.89 -5.53 1.80
N LEU A 83 7.00 -4.20 1.72
CA LEU A 83 7.98 -3.55 0.85
C LEU A 83 9.40 -3.52 1.41
N ALA A 84 9.56 -3.16 2.69
CA ALA A 84 10.87 -2.95 3.30
C ALA A 84 11.52 -4.24 3.77
N LEU A 85 10.74 -5.23 4.22
CA LEU A 85 11.28 -6.45 4.86
C LEU A 85 11.05 -7.71 4.03
N MET A 86 9.91 -7.86 3.36
CA MET A 86 9.61 -9.09 2.62
C MET A 86 10.17 -9.11 1.19
N PHE A 87 10.03 -8.04 0.41
CA PHE A 87 10.51 -8.05 -0.98
C PHE A 87 12.02 -8.23 -1.13
N PRO A 88 12.90 -7.58 -0.36
CA PRO A 88 14.35 -7.75 -0.53
C PRO A 88 14.84 -9.21 -0.41
N PRO A 89 14.55 -9.95 0.69
CA PRO A 89 14.97 -11.34 0.81
C PRO A 89 14.26 -12.26 -0.20
N LEU A 90 13.00 -12.00 -0.55
CA LEU A 90 12.30 -12.78 -1.58
C LEU A 90 13.00 -12.65 -2.95
N ILE A 91 13.39 -11.43 -3.34
CA ILE A 91 14.10 -11.19 -4.59
C ILE A 91 15.50 -11.82 -4.54
N GLU A 92 16.21 -11.72 -3.42
CA GLU A 92 17.54 -12.30 -3.24
C GLU A 92 17.50 -13.83 -3.38
N LEU A 93 16.53 -14.49 -2.71
CA LEU A 93 16.29 -15.94 -2.78
C LEU A 93 15.96 -16.41 -4.20
N VAL A 94 15.04 -15.73 -4.89
CA VAL A 94 14.66 -16.07 -6.27
C VAL A 94 15.84 -15.88 -7.22
N SER A 95 16.54 -14.74 -7.13
CA SER A 95 17.70 -14.43 -7.98
C SER A 95 18.83 -15.44 -7.79
N THR A 96 19.09 -15.87 -6.55
CA THR A 96 20.16 -16.82 -6.24
C THR A 96 19.78 -18.26 -6.58
N SER A 97 18.50 -18.62 -6.51
CA SER A 97 18.01 -19.92 -6.98
C SER A 97 18.21 -20.15 -8.48
N GLN A 98 18.39 -19.10 -9.27
CA GLN A 98 18.66 -19.19 -10.72
C GLN A 98 20.16 -19.34 -11.04
N LYS A 99 21.06 -19.18 -10.06
CA LYS A 99 22.52 -19.27 -10.27
C LYS A 99 23.02 -20.72 -10.17
N PRO A 100 23.91 -21.17 -11.06
CA PRO A 100 24.57 -22.46 -10.93
C PRO A 100 25.55 -22.42 -9.73
N GLY A 101 25.18 -23.06 -8.63
CA GLY A 101 25.94 -23.02 -7.36
C GLY A 101 25.10 -23.27 -6.10
N GLY A 102 23.76 -23.25 -6.22
CA GLY A 102 22.85 -23.46 -5.08
C GLY A 102 22.80 -22.26 -4.13
N ILE A 103 21.85 -22.28 -3.19
CA ILE A 103 21.67 -21.18 -2.22
C ILE A 103 22.67 -21.37 -1.08
N PRO A 104 23.57 -20.40 -0.81
CA PRO A 104 24.51 -20.52 0.30
C PRO A 104 23.76 -20.50 1.64
N LYS A 105 24.10 -21.41 2.55
CA LYS A 105 23.41 -21.60 3.84
C LYS A 105 23.34 -20.32 4.70
N HIS A 106 24.38 -19.47 4.64
CA HIS A 106 24.41 -18.19 5.33
C HIS A 106 23.34 -17.21 4.82
N MET A 107 23.10 -17.20 3.51
CA MET A 107 22.09 -16.33 2.90
C MET A 107 20.69 -16.83 3.25
N LEU A 108 20.45 -18.14 3.17
CA LEU A 108 19.18 -18.73 3.59
C LEU A 108 18.85 -18.42 5.07
N LEU A 109 19.85 -18.46 5.95
CA LEU A 109 19.68 -18.11 7.36
C LEU A 109 19.35 -16.62 7.55
N LYS A 110 20.10 -15.72 6.91
CA LYS A 110 19.88 -14.27 6.97
C LYS A 110 18.49 -13.90 6.43
N ASP A 111 18.14 -14.40 5.25
CA ASP A 111 16.86 -14.11 4.59
C ASP A 111 15.69 -14.70 5.37
N GLY A 112 15.85 -15.93 5.89
CA GLY A 112 14.87 -16.55 6.78
C GLY A 112 14.64 -15.75 8.06
N PHE A 113 15.72 -15.22 8.67
CA PHE A 113 15.60 -14.36 9.85
C PHE A 113 14.87 -13.05 9.54
N ILE A 114 15.19 -12.38 8.43
CA ILE A 114 14.51 -11.14 8.01
C ILE A 114 13.04 -11.39 7.74
N ILE A 115 12.68 -12.49 7.06
CA ILE A 115 11.29 -12.86 6.80
C ILE A 115 10.53 -13.14 8.10
N LEU A 116 11.14 -13.83 9.06
CA LEU A 116 10.53 -14.08 10.37
C LEU A 116 10.29 -12.77 11.14
N LEU A 117 11.26 -11.86 11.12
CA LEU A 117 11.12 -10.52 11.71
C LEU A 117 10.00 -9.73 11.02
N GLY A 118 9.94 -9.79 9.69
CA GLY A 118 8.87 -9.21 8.90
C GLY A 118 7.51 -9.76 9.32
N LEU A 119 7.35 -11.07 9.43
CA LEU A 119 6.10 -11.68 9.88
C LEU A 119 5.73 -11.23 11.30
N PHE A 120 6.70 -11.13 12.20
CA PHE A 120 6.46 -10.63 13.56
C PHE A 120 5.98 -9.18 13.56
N ILE A 121 6.64 -8.28 12.82
CA ILE A 121 6.25 -6.88 12.69
C ILE A 121 4.86 -6.74 12.03
N PHE A 122 4.58 -7.56 11.02
CA PHE A 122 3.28 -7.60 10.38
C PHE A 122 2.16 -7.98 11.35
N VAL A 123 2.33 -9.07 12.11
CA VAL A 123 1.32 -9.58 13.05
C VAL A 123 1.10 -8.58 14.17
N THR A 124 2.18 -8.11 14.81
CA THR A 124 2.11 -7.15 15.91
C THR A 124 1.51 -5.81 15.48
N GLY A 125 1.97 -5.26 14.36
CA GLY A 125 1.45 -4.00 13.82
C GLY A 125 -0.01 -4.09 13.41
N THR A 126 -0.40 -5.16 12.72
CA THR A 126 -1.80 -5.37 12.31
C THR A 126 -2.71 -5.59 13.53
N TYR A 127 -2.27 -6.37 14.52
CA TYR A 127 -3.03 -6.63 15.74
C TYR A 127 -3.30 -5.33 16.51
N GLU A 128 -2.28 -4.50 16.76
CA GLU A 128 -2.43 -3.23 17.46
C GLU A 128 -3.38 -2.27 16.72
N SER A 129 -3.24 -2.15 15.40
CA SER A 129 -4.13 -1.31 14.60
C SER A 129 -5.58 -1.82 14.61
N VAL A 130 -5.81 -3.13 14.43
CA VAL A 130 -7.17 -3.71 14.41
C VAL A 130 -7.84 -3.61 15.77
N VAL A 131 -7.14 -3.93 16.86
CA VAL A 131 -7.69 -3.80 18.22
C VAL A 131 -8.08 -2.35 18.52
N SER A 132 -7.26 -1.39 18.09
CA SER A 132 -7.55 0.03 18.27
C SER A 132 -8.77 0.46 17.45
N ILE A 133 -8.92 -0.04 16.23
CA ILE A 133 -10.11 0.21 15.39
C ILE A 133 -11.37 -0.34 16.07
N VAL A 134 -11.34 -1.59 16.54
CA VAL A 134 -12.49 -2.21 17.22
C VAL A 134 -12.89 -1.42 18.46
N ARG A 135 -11.92 -0.97 19.28
CA ARG A 135 -12.19 -0.12 20.43
C ARG A 135 -12.79 1.24 20.04
N ALA A 136 -12.29 1.86 18.97
CA ALA A 136 -12.80 3.14 18.48
C ALA A 136 -14.26 3.05 17.99
N PHE A 137 -14.69 1.90 17.46
CA PHE A 137 -16.08 1.66 17.06
C PHE A 137 -17.01 1.25 18.20
N GLN A 138 -16.50 0.90 19.39
CA GLN A 138 -17.30 0.52 20.56
C GLN A 138 -17.68 1.71 21.47
N VAL A 139 -17.16 2.90 21.19
CA VAL A 139 -17.51 4.16 21.87
C VAL A 139 -18.58 4.89 21.07
#